data_AF-A0A4V3DJU0-F1
#
_entry.id   AF-A0A4V3DJU0-F1
#
_cell.length_a   1.000
_cell.length_b   1.000
_cell.length_c   1.000
_cell.angle_alpha   90.00
_cell.angle_beta   90.00
_cell.angle_gamma   90.00
#
_symmetry.space_group_name_H-M   'P 1'
#
loop_
_entity.id
_entity.type
_entity.pdbx_description
1 polymer ?
#
loop_
_entity_poly.entity_id
_entity_poly.type
_entity_poly.pdbx_seq_one_letter_code
_entity_poly.pdbx_strand_id
1 'polypeptide(L)'
;MKKTALLICIIAAYISNAAAQEPNKEKGDFCRYVKTKSAAEQVTLNSPNVVFDITTDGSESAGTKNTVFLGLSKNLADLNKAKYTHRLADTECQLYELNDSIKDVLGLSLQSIEKGSLNFKKQEIQRTMQALQKHFNVTSAKFKAQNATLVDVYDVQSLIKRVSILGLENDLEIEKIQQNASWPEDASLNVLIKNLAQLESDKYDILNQIQKQGNWSLSLQAGVKKTANNSDAISLSGGRFYGALTASYNLGSAKSSQLLDESKDYYMLWKGEDNNGYFKQLGYLSNEVMKTREIEEKKLAILNKDAQNSDNLEAILKNFDSSEAENFKLKVLYNKLMNNIDREYLKFKIQRLNELVKEIGVE
;
A
#
# COMPACT_ATOMS: atom_id res chain seq x y z
N MET A 1 6.24 8.20 50.86
CA MET A 1 7.44 7.91 50.05
C MET A 1 7.65 6.40 49.93
N LYS A 2 7.44 5.83 48.73
CA LYS A 2 8.01 4.58 48.16
C LYS A 2 7.01 3.92 47.20
N LYS A 3 7.51 3.64 45.98
CA LYS A 3 7.22 2.51 45.05
C LYS A 3 5.79 2.48 44.47
N THR A 4 5.49 2.17 43.20
CA THR A 4 6.14 1.42 42.11
C THR A 4 5.21 1.63 40.89
N ALA A 5 5.70 2.05 39.73
CA ALA A 5 6.07 1.22 38.57
C ALA A 5 4.93 0.83 37.62
N LEU A 6 5.27 0.88 36.33
CA LEU A 6 4.74 0.13 35.20
C LEU A 6 3.46 0.65 34.51
N LEU A 7 3.64 1.44 33.45
CA LEU A 7 2.67 1.56 32.36
C LEU A 7 3.40 1.76 31.02
N ILE A 8 4.23 0.78 30.66
CA ILE A 8 4.83 0.62 29.33
C ILE A 8 4.70 -0.86 29.01
N CYS A 9 3.71 -1.27 28.21
CA CYS A 9 3.65 -2.53 27.44
C CYS A 9 2.25 -2.78 26.81
N ILE A 10 1.73 -1.88 25.95
CA ILE A 10 0.59 -2.21 25.06
C ILE A 10 0.82 -1.70 23.62
N ILE A 11 2.04 -1.87 23.08
CA ILE A 11 2.29 -1.71 21.63
C ILE A 11 2.87 -2.99 21.01
N ALA A 12 3.05 -4.07 21.79
CA ALA A 12 3.64 -5.33 21.32
C ALA A 12 2.63 -6.43 20.91
N ALA A 13 1.37 -6.09 20.60
CA ALA A 13 0.33 -7.12 20.36
C ALA A 13 -0.58 -6.89 19.14
N TYR A 14 -0.13 -6.12 18.13
CA TYR A 14 -0.77 -6.07 16.81
C TYR A 14 0.14 -6.52 15.66
N ILE A 15 1.22 -7.25 15.98
CA ILE A 15 1.79 -8.18 14.99
C ILE A 15 0.97 -9.45 15.14
N SER A 16 -0.25 -9.41 14.60
CA SER A 16 -1.05 -10.59 14.39
C SER A 16 -0.16 -11.62 13.68
N ASN A 17 -0.13 -12.83 14.23
CA ASN A 17 0.24 -14.02 13.48
C ASN A 17 -0.66 -14.08 12.24
N ALA A 18 -0.23 -13.46 11.14
CA ALA A 18 -0.65 -13.85 9.82
C ALA A 18 -0.07 -15.26 9.64
N ALA A 19 -0.87 -16.25 10.03
CA ALA A 19 -0.70 -17.59 9.51
C ALA A 19 -0.49 -17.45 8.01
N ALA A 20 0.53 -18.12 7.49
CA ALA A 20 0.84 -18.20 6.07
C ALA A 20 -0.36 -18.80 5.31
N GLN A 21 -1.39 -17.99 5.07
CA GLN A 21 -2.27 -18.16 3.93
C GLN A 21 -1.38 -17.87 2.74
N GLU A 22 -1.25 -18.86 1.85
CA GLU A 22 -0.55 -18.65 0.58
C GLU A 22 -1.10 -17.36 -0.04
N PRO A 23 -0.27 -16.33 -0.28
CA PRO A 23 -0.73 -15.02 -0.76
C PRO A 23 -1.54 -15.15 -2.06
N ASN A 24 -1.26 -16.18 -2.85
CA ASN A 24 -2.00 -16.53 -4.06
C ASN A 24 -3.45 -17.00 -3.81
N LYS A 25 -3.76 -17.54 -2.63
CA LYS A 25 -5.10 -18.07 -2.32
C LYS A 25 -6.08 -16.95 -1.97
N GLU A 26 -5.70 -16.02 -1.10
CA GLU A 26 -6.56 -14.87 -0.75
C GLU A 26 -6.86 -14.01 -1.99
N LYS A 27 -5.82 -13.70 -2.77
CA LYS A 27 -5.93 -13.03 -4.06
C LYS A 27 -6.88 -13.75 -5.01
N GLY A 28 -6.70 -15.07 -5.16
CA GLY A 28 -7.55 -15.90 -6.01
C GLY A 28 -9.01 -15.95 -5.55
N ASP A 29 -9.24 -15.98 -4.23
CA ASP A 29 -10.59 -16.02 -3.64
C ASP A 29 -11.32 -14.68 -3.78
N PHE A 30 -10.63 -13.54 -3.61
CA PHE A 30 -11.21 -12.22 -3.86
C PHE A 30 -11.62 -12.04 -5.32
N CYS A 31 -10.71 -12.33 -6.26
CA CYS A 31 -11.00 -12.23 -7.69
C CYS A 31 -12.12 -13.19 -8.11
N ARG A 32 -12.18 -14.40 -7.52
CA ARG A 32 -13.29 -15.33 -7.73
C ARG A 32 -14.61 -14.76 -7.18
N TYR A 33 -14.59 -14.14 -6.01
CA TYR A 33 -15.77 -13.52 -5.40
C TYR A 33 -16.38 -12.44 -6.30
N VAL A 34 -15.58 -11.45 -6.74
CA VAL A 34 -16.08 -10.36 -7.60
C VAL A 34 -16.53 -10.86 -8.97
N LYS A 35 -15.80 -11.82 -9.56
CA LYS A 35 -16.18 -12.43 -10.85
C LYS A 35 -17.46 -13.26 -10.74
N THR A 36 -17.64 -14.01 -9.66
CA THR A 36 -18.87 -14.80 -9.44
C THR A 36 -20.08 -13.90 -9.23
N LYS A 37 -19.92 -12.82 -8.46
CA LYS A 37 -20.97 -11.80 -8.29
C LYS A 37 -21.36 -11.18 -9.63
N SER A 38 -20.37 -10.75 -10.42
CA SER A 38 -20.60 -10.20 -11.75
C SER A 38 -21.25 -11.20 -12.70
N ALA A 39 -20.83 -12.47 -12.68
CA ALA A 39 -21.45 -13.52 -13.49
C ALA A 39 -22.93 -13.74 -13.11
N ALA A 40 -23.29 -13.70 -11.83
CA ALA A 40 -24.68 -13.79 -11.38
C ALA A 40 -25.53 -12.59 -11.87
N GLU A 41 -24.99 -11.38 -11.78
CA GLU A 41 -25.64 -10.17 -12.31
C GLU A 41 -25.78 -10.25 -13.84
N GLN A 42 -24.76 -10.74 -14.55
CA GLN A 42 -24.82 -10.94 -16.00
C GLN A 42 -25.88 -11.93 -16.42
N VAL A 43 -26.02 -13.07 -15.73
CA VAL A 43 -27.06 -14.05 -16.04
C VAL A 43 -28.44 -13.39 -15.93
N THR A 44 -28.64 -12.56 -14.92
CA THR A 44 -29.89 -11.82 -14.70
C THR A 44 -30.11 -10.74 -15.76
N LEU A 45 -29.06 -10.01 -16.14
CA LEU A 45 -29.12 -8.94 -17.14
C LEU A 45 -29.19 -9.47 -18.58
N ASN A 46 -28.71 -10.69 -18.85
CA ASN A 46 -28.70 -11.35 -20.15
C ASN A 46 -29.92 -12.25 -20.37
N SER A 47 -30.61 -12.69 -19.32
CA SER A 47 -31.86 -13.44 -19.46
C SER A 47 -33.00 -12.56 -19.99
N PRO A 48 -33.93 -13.12 -20.80
CA PRO A 48 -35.18 -12.44 -21.12
C PRO A 48 -36.10 -12.43 -19.90
N ASN A 49 -36.88 -11.36 -19.73
CA ASN A 49 -37.89 -11.26 -18.69
C ASN A 49 -39.21 -11.84 -19.19
N VAL A 50 -39.91 -12.60 -18.34
CA VAL A 50 -41.30 -12.94 -18.59
C VAL A 50 -42.15 -11.72 -18.29
N VAL A 51 -42.97 -11.30 -19.24
CA VAL A 51 -43.89 -10.17 -19.09
C VAL A 51 -45.30 -10.69 -19.12
N PHE A 52 -46.07 -10.28 -18.12
CA PHE A 52 -47.50 -10.45 -18.04
C PHE A 52 -48.12 -9.07 -17.85
N ASP A 53 -48.99 -8.67 -18.77
CA ASP A 53 -49.64 -7.36 -18.75
C ASP A 53 -51.15 -7.52 -18.96
N ILE A 54 -51.93 -6.74 -18.22
CA ILE A 54 -53.39 -6.66 -18.35
C ILE A 54 -53.72 -5.19 -18.58
N THR A 55 -54.15 -4.88 -19.80
CA THR A 55 -54.57 -3.54 -20.19
C THR A 55 -56.08 -3.50 -20.34
N THR A 56 -56.70 -2.48 -19.75
CA THR A 56 -58.14 -2.24 -19.87
C THR A 56 -58.36 -1.11 -20.86
N ASP A 57 -58.77 -1.47 -22.07
CA ASP A 57 -59.07 -0.51 -23.14
C ASP A 57 -60.53 -0.06 -22.97
N GLY A 58 -60.71 1.16 -22.47
CA GLY A 58 -62.01 1.82 -22.34
C GLY A 58 -62.22 2.84 -23.46
N SER A 59 -63.00 2.50 -24.48
CA SER A 59 -63.63 3.50 -25.34
C SER A 59 -65.08 3.68 -24.87
N GLU A 60 -65.48 4.91 -24.51
CA GLU A 60 -66.80 5.28 -23.97
C GLU A 60 -68.01 4.76 -24.78
N SER A 61 -67.80 4.32 -26.02
CA SER A 61 -68.87 3.91 -26.95
C SER A 61 -69.00 2.39 -27.18
N ALA A 62 -68.10 1.52 -26.69
CA ALA A 62 -68.04 0.11 -27.13
C ALA A 62 -67.89 -0.96 -26.03
N GLY A 63 -68.03 -0.58 -24.75
CA GLY A 63 -67.83 -1.50 -23.62
C GLY A 63 -66.35 -1.76 -23.32
N THR A 64 -66.04 -2.02 -22.05
CA THR A 64 -64.68 -2.21 -21.57
C THR A 64 -64.09 -3.51 -22.10
N LYS A 65 -62.92 -3.44 -22.75
CA LYS A 65 -62.20 -4.63 -23.26
C LYS A 65 -60.94 -4.84 -22.43
N ASN A 66 -60.77 -6.06 -21.92
CA ASN A 66 -59.56 -6.43 -21.20
C ASN A 66 -58.63 -7.16 -22.16
N THR A 67 -57.41 -6.67 -22.32
CA THR A 67 -56.39 -7.30 -23.13
C THR A 67 -55.27 -7.84 -22.25
N VAL A 68 -55.05 -9.16 -22.35
CA VAL A 68 -53.99 -9.87 -21.63
C VAL A 68 -52.84 -10.15 -22.60
N PHE A 69 -51.62 -9.85 -22.17
CA PHE A 69 -50.37 -10.18 -22.87
C PHE A 69 -49.52 -11.08 -21.99
N LEU A 70 -49.03 -12.18 -22.57
CA LEU A 70 -48.01 -13.05 -21.99
C LEU A 70 -46.88 -13.22 -23.00
N GLY A 71 -45.66 -12.91 -22.61
CA GLY A 71 -44.52 -12.99 -23.51
C GLY A 71 -43.18 -12.87 -22.82
N LEU A 72 -42.15 -12.76 -23.66
CA LEU A 72 -40.79 -12.48 -23.26
C LEU A 72 -40.44 -11.05 -23.67
N SER A 73 -39.67 -10.36 -22.84
CA SER A 73 -39.08 -9.07 -23.17
C SER A 73 -37.57 -9.07 -22.95
N LYS A 74 -36.88 -8.28 -23.77
CA LYS A 74 -35.44 -8.05 -23.64
C LYS A 74 -35.12 -6.59 -23.85
N ASN A 75 -34.34 -6.02 -22.94
CA ASN A 75 -33.89 -4.64 -23.00
C ASN A 75 -32.40 -4.56 -23.40
N LEU A 76 -32.09 -3.76 -24.40
CA LEU A 76 -30.72 -3.54 -24.88
C LEU A 76 -29.86 -2.81 -23.83
N ALA A 77 -30.46 -1.94 -23.02
CA ALA A 77 -29.74 -1.27 -21.94
C ALA A 77 -29.21 -2.28 -20.91
N ASP A 78 -29.97 -3.32 -20.60
CA ASP A 78 -29.56 -4.37 -19.64
C ASP A 78 -28.44 -5.25 -20.24
N LEU A 79 -28.46 -5.53 -21.55
CA LEU A 79 -27.34 -6.19 -22.24
C LEU A 79 -26.06 -5.36 -22.15
N ASN A 80 -26.14 -4.05 -22.36
CA ASN A 80 -24.99 -3.16 -22.22
C ASN A 80 -24.51 -3.08 -20.77
N LYS A 81 -25.42 -3.02 -19.79
CA LYS A 81 -25.06 -3.10 -18.36
C LYS A 81 -24.30 -4.38 -18.06
N ALA A 82 -24.73 -5.53 -18.57
CA ALA A 82 -24.06 -6.81 -18.35
C ALA A 82 -22.58 -6.79 -18.78
N LYS A 83 -22.28 -6.14 -19.92
CA LYS A 83 -20.90 -5.95 -20.41
C LYS A 83 -20.08 -5.08 -19.45
N TYR A 84 -20.63 -3.95 -19.01
CA TYR A 84 -19.92 -3.07 -18.08
C TYR A 84 -19.75 -3.67 -16.68
N THR A 85 -20.73 -4.44 -16.20
CA THR A 85 -20.64 -5.21 -14.94
C THR A 85 -19.52 -6.25 -14.99
N HIS A 86 -19.23 -6.84 -16.17
CA HIS A 86 -18.05 -7.70 -16.32
C HIS A 86 -16.76 -6.93 -16.09
N ARG A 87 -16.65 -5.83 -16.84
CA ARG A 87 -15.45 -5.01 -16.90
C ARG A 87 -15.15 -4.41 -15.54
N LEU A 88 -16.20 -4.04 -14.79
CA LEU A 88 -16.08 -3.58 -13.41
C LEU A 88 -15.43 -4.64 -12.52
N ALA A 89 -15.85 -5.90 -12.60
CA ALA A 89 -15.26 -6.97 -11.79
C ALA A 89 -13.81 -7.29 -12.18
N ASP A 90 -13.47 -7.22 -13.46
CA ASP A 90 -12.08 -7.35 -13.91
C ASP A 90 -11.21 -6.21 -13.39
N THR A 91 -11.68 -4.96 -13.49
CA THR A 91 -10.99 -3.78 -12.94
C THR A 91 -10.86 -3.85 -11.42
N GLU A 92 -11.88 -4.32 -10.69
CA GLU A 92 -11.82 -4.50 -9.23
C GLU A 92 -10.80 -5.57 -8.82
N CYS A 93 -10.72 -6.69 -9.56
CA CYS A 93 -9.68 -7.69 -9.35
C CYS A 93 -8.29 -7.07 -9.59
N GLN A 94 -8.07 -6.38 -10.72
CA GLN A 94 -6.81 -5.71 -11.04
C GLN A 94 -6.39 -4.69 -9.98
N LEU A 95 -7.33 -3.90 -9.46
CA LEU A 95 -7.09 -2.96 -8.37
C LEU A 95 -6.58 -3.66 -7.11
N TYR A 96 -7.18 -4.78 -6.74
CA TYR A 96 -6.72 -5.58 -5.61
C TYR A 96 -5.31 -6.14 -5.86
N GLU A 97 -5.06 -6.74 -7.03
CA GLU A 97 -3.76 -7.31 -7.36
C GLU A 97 -2.64 -6.27 -7.32
N LEU A 98 -2.91 -5.08 -7.86
CA LEU A 98 -1.95 -4.01 -7.92
C LEU A 98 -1.66 -3.43 -6.53
N ASN A 99 -2.70 -3.26 -5.71
CA ASN A 99 -2.54 -2.81 -4.33
C ASN A 99 -1.73 -3.81 -3.49
N ASP A 100 -1.92 -5.11 -3.70
CA ASP A 100 -1.14 -6.16 -3.05
C ASP A 100 0.33 -6.12 -3.49
N SER A 101 0.57 -6.02 -4.80
CA SER A 101 1.91 -5.91 -5.38
C SER A 101 2.68 -4.69 -4.86
N ILE A 102 1.98 -3.57 -4.68
CA ILE A 102 2.55 -2.34 -4.10
C ILE A 102 3.00 -2.57 -2.65
N LYS A 103 2.20 -3.26 -1.84
CA LYS A 103 2.56 -3.57 -0.44
C LYS A 103 3.78 -4.46 -0.37
N ASP A 104 3.83 -5.49 -1.23
CA ASP A 104 4.97 -6.41 -1.31
C ASP A 104 6.24 -5.68 -1.71
N VAL A 105 6.20 -4.88 -2.79
CA VAL A 105 7.33 -4.07 -3.27
C VAL A 105 7.82 -3.12 -2.18
N LEU A 106 6.92 -2.43 -1.49
CA LEU A 106 7.28 -1.50 -0.42
C LEU A 106 7.87 -2.22 0.80
N GLY A 107 7.28 -3.34 1.22
CA GLY A 107 7.78 -4.17 2.31
C GLY A 107 9.18 -4.73 2.02
N LEU A 108 9.39 -5.25 0.82
CA LEU A 108 10.70 -5.74 0.35
C LEU A 108 11.73 -4.62 0.26
N SER A 109 11.34 -3.45 -0.24
CA SER A 109 12.22 -2.28 -0.34
C SER A 109 12.72 -1.84 1.04
N LEU A 110 11.83 -1.73 2.04
CA LEU A 110 12.21 -1.38 3.41
C LEU A 110 13.16 -2.40 4.04
N GLN A 111 12.88 -3.69 3.86
CA GLN A 111 13.80 -4.74 4.34
C GLN A 111 15.15 -4.69 3.61
N SER A 112 15.15 -4.37 2.31
CA SER A 112 16.38 -4.21 1.52
C SER A 112 17.21 -3.03 2.01
N ILE A 113 16.58 -1.89 2.34
CA ILE A 113 17.26 -0.73 2.94
C ILE A 113 17.91 -1.11 4.26
N GLU A 114 17.18 -1.82 5.14
CA GLU A 114 17.72 -2.24 6.45
C GLU A 114 18.87 -3.23 6.30
N LYS A 115 18.73 -4.21 5.41
CA LYS A 115 19.82 -5.16 5.11
C LYS A 115 21.03 -4.44 4.53
N GLY A 116 20.82 -3.49 3.62
CA GLY A 116 21.87 -2.68 3.02
C GLY A 116 22.60 -1.82 4.05
N SER A 117 21.85 -1.18 4.96
CA SER A 117 22.41 -0.32 6.01
C SER A 117 23.20 -1.12 7.05
N LEU A 118 22.72 -2.29 7.46
CA LEU A 118 23.46 -3.18 8.37
C LEU A 118 24.72 -3.76 7.74
N ASN A 119 24.68 -4.10 6.44
CA ASN A 119 25.88 -4.51 5.71
C ASN A 119 26.90 -3.36 5.60
N PHE A 120 26.43 -2.13 5.39
CA PHE A 120 27.29 -0.95 5.42
C PHE A 120 27.90 -0.73 6.81
N LYS A 121 27.10 -0.84 7.88
CA LYS A 121 27.57 -0.78 9.26
C LYS A 121 28.63 -1.84 9.56
N LYS A 122 28.48 -3.07 9.05
CA LYS A 122 29.49 -4.13 9.14
C LYS A 122 30.83 -3.71 8.55
N GLN A 123 30.82 -3.04 7.40
CA GLN A 123 32.04 -2.53 6.77
C GLN A 123 32.71 -1.44 7.64
N GLU A 124 31.91 -0.53 8.23
CA GLU A 124 32.43 0.50 9.14
C GLU A 124 32.99 -0.09 10.45
N ILE A 125 32.37 -1.14 10.98
CA ILE A 125 32.88 -1.91 12.13
C ILE A 125 34.23 -2.53 11.76
N GLN A 126 34.36 -3.15 10.59
CA GLN A 126 35.62 -3.73 10.12
C GLN A 126 36.71 -2.68 9.96
N ARG A 127 36.41 -1.51 9.37
CA ARG A 127 37.35 -0.37 9.25
C ARG A 127 37.80 0.10 10.64
N THR A 128 36.87 0.23 11.57
CA THR A 128 37.15 0.64 12.95
C THR A 128 38.01 -0.39 13.68
N MET A 129 37.72 -1.69 13.53
CA MET A 129 38.55 -2.75 14.09
C MET A 129 39.99 -2.69 13.56
N GLN A 130 40.19 -2.47 12.27
CA GLN A 130 41.53 -2.33 11.68
C GLN A 130 42.27 -1.12 12.25
N ALA A 131 41.59 0.02 12.42
CA ALA A 131 42.15 1.21 13.04
C ALA A 131 42.55 0.97 14.51
N LEU A 132 41.69 0.31 15.29
CA LEU A 132 41.97 -0.07 16.68
C LEU A 132 43.12 -1.07 16.79
N GLN A 133 43.23 -2.04 15.88
CA GLN A 133 44.33 -3.00 15.86
C GLN A 133 45.67 -2.29 15.55
N LYS A 134 45.67 -1.34 14.62
CA LYS A 134 46.83 -0.49 14.35
C LYS A 134 47.22 0.32 15.60
N HIS A 135 46.25 0.92 16.28
CA HIS A 135 46.49 1.62 17.54
C HIS A 135 47.03 0.69 18.63
N PHE A 136 46.50 -0.52 18.78
CA PHE A 136 47.00 -1.51 19.73
C PHE A 136 48.46 -1.86 19.48
N ASN A 137 48.85 -2.09 18.21
CA ASN A 137 50.23 -2.40 17.87
C ASN A 137 51.17 -1.25 18.22
N VAL A 138 50.77 0.00 17.97
CA VAL A 138 51.53 1.20 18.33
C VAL A 138 51.63 1.35 19.85
N THR A 139 50.52 1.20 20.59
CA THR A 139 50.50 1.30 22.05
C THR A 139 51.31 0.18 22.70
N SER A 140 51.26 -1.04 22.17
CA SER A 140 52.07 -2.17 22.62
C SER A 140 53.57 -1.92 22.39
N ALA A 141 53.95 -1.33 21.25
CA ALA A 141 55.33 -0.92 21.01
C ALA A 141 55.80 0.18 21.98
N LYS A 142 54.96 1.19 22.24
CA LYS A 142 55.23 2.22 23.25
C LYS A 142 55.38 1.62 24.66
N PHE A 143 54.54 0.65 25.02
CA PHE A 143 54.64 -0.07 26.30
C PHE A 143 55.97 -0.80 26.45
N LYS A 144 56.40 -1.53 25.40
CA LYS A 144 57.73 -2.18 25.37
C LYS A 144 58.89 -1.19 25.49
N ALA A 145 58.72 0.00 24.93
CA ALA A 145 59.67 1.11 25.05
C ALA A 145 59.56 1.90 26.37
N GLN A 146 58.72 1.46 27.33
CA GLN A 146 58.44 2.13 28.61
C GLN A 146 57.81 3.53 28.47
N ASN A 147 57.21 3.83 27.31
CA ASN A 147 56.55 5.08 26.98
C ASN A 147 55.01 4.98 27.01
N ALA A 148 54.46 3.88 27.50
CA ALA A 148 53.03 3.69 27.77
C ALA A 148 52.86 2.74 28.96
N THR A 149 51.69 2.76 29.59
CA THR A 149 51.36 1.92 30.74
C THR A 149 50.62 0.64 30.33
N LEU A 150 50.55 -0.33 31.24
CA LEU A 150 49.73 -1.54 31.03
C LEU A 150 48.24 -1.20 30.90
N VAL A 151 47.80 -0.14 31.58
CA VAL A 151 46.41 0.36 31.50
C VAL A 151 46.09 0.82 30.08
N ASP A 152 47.01 1.53 29.42
CA ASP A 152 46.80 1.99 28.04
C ASP A 152 46.62 0.81 27.06
N VAL A 153 47.41 -0.25 27.23
CA VAL A 153 47.30 -1.47 26.42
C VAL A 153 45.96 -2.17 26.69
N TYR A 154 45.59 -2.31 27.97
CA TYR A 154 44.32 -2.93 28.37
C TYR A 154 43.12 -2.15 27.86
N ASP A 155 43.16 -0.82 27.92
CA ASP A 155 42.08 0.03 27.45
C ASP A 155 41.86 -0.18 25.96
N VAL A 156 42.90 -0.14 25.11
CA VAL A 156 42.74 -0.44 23.67
C VAL A 156 42.21 -1.85 23.43
N GLN A 157 42.68 -2.85 24.17
CA GLN A 157 42.20 -4.23 24.05
C GLN A 157 40.72 -4.35 24.43
N SER A 158 40.28 -3.65 25.48
CA SER A 158 38.88 -3.55 25.89
C SER A 158 38.02 -2.91 24.79
N LEU A 159 38.53 -1.89 24.11
CA LEU A 159 37.86 -1.28 22.97
C LEU A 159 37.71 -2.25 21.80
N ILE A 160 38.77 -2.97 21.44
CA ILE A 160 38.71 -4.01 20.39
C ILE A 160 37.61 -5.02 20.72
N LYS A 161 37.57 -5.51 21.96
CA LYS A 161 36.54 -6.47 22.40
C LYS A 161 35.13 -5.90 22.27
N ARG A 162 34.91 -4.64 22.65
CA ARG A 162 33.60 -3.97 22.51
C ARG A 162 33.16 -3.87 21.06
N VAL A 163 34.05 -3.47 20.15
CA VAL A 163 33.75 -3.38 18.72
C VAL A 163 33.51 -4.77 18.11
N SER A 164 34.22 -5.80 18.56
CA SER A 164 33.94 -7.19 18.15
C SER A 164 32.56 -7.66 18.59
N ILE A 165 32.12 -7.33 19.80
CA ILE A 165 30.75 -7.62 20.26
C ILE A 165 29.72 -6.90 19.39
N LEU A 166 29.94 -5.61 19.08
CA LEU A 166 29.08 -4.85 18.18
C LEU A 166 28.99 -5.50 16.79
N GLY A 167 30.10 -6.05 16.28
CA GLY A 167 30.12 -6.81 15.03
C GLY A 167 29.24 -8.06 15.07
N LEU A 168 29.29 -8.82 16.17
CA LEU A 168 28.44 -10.00 16.37
C LEU A 168 26.96 -9.63 16.49
N GLU A 169 26.65 -8.55 17.21
CA GLU A 169 25.26 -8.04 17.32
C GLU A 169 24.71 -7.65 15.96
N ASN A 170 25.50 -6.93 15.14
CA ASN A 170 25.13 -6.55 13.79
C ASN A 170 24.93 -7.78 12.87
N ASP A 171 25.76 -8.81 12.99
CA ASP A 171 25.59 -10.05 12.23
C ASP A 171 24.29 -10.78 12.61
N LEU A 172 23.94 -10.83 13.90
CA LEU A 172 22.66 -11.37 14.36
C LEU A 172 21.46 -10.54 13.86
N GLU A 173 21.60 -9.22 13.73
CA GLU A 173 20.57 -8.36 13.14
C GLU A 173 20.38 -8.64 11.65
N ILE A 174 21.47 -8.83 10.89
CA ILE A 174 21.41 -9.20 9.48
C ILE A 174 20.70 -10.56 9.29
N GLU A 175 21.00 -11.54 10.14
CA GLU A 175 20.39 -12.89 10.07
C GLU A 175 18.87 -12.88 10.34
N LYS A 176 18.37 -11.89 11.10
CA LYS A 176 16.93 -11.75 11.36
C LYS A 176 16.15 -11.23 10.16
N ILE A 177 16.81 -10.59 9.19
CA ILE A 177 16.15 -10.05 8.00
C ILE A 177 15.95 -11.17 6.98
N GLN A 178 14.80 -11.17 6.29
CA GLN A 178 14.49 -12.17 5.28
C GLN A 178 15.62 -12.28 4.24
N GLN A 179 16.05 -13.50 3.95
CA GLN A 179 17.21 -13.75 3.08
C GLN A 179 17.03 -13.15 1.67
N ASN A 180 15.79 -13.04 1.18
CA ASN A 180 15.43 -12.58 -0.16
C ASN A 180 15.06 -11.09 -0.24
N ALA A 181 15.29 -10.29 0.81
CA ALA A 181 15.07 -8.84 0.77
C ALA A 181 16.06 -8.20 -0.22
N SER A 182 15.60 -8.01 -1.46
CA SER A 182 16.33 -7.35 -2.54
C SER A 182 15.50 -6.19 -3.07
N TRP A 183 16.19 -5.16 -3.55
CA TRP A 183 15.52 -4.02 -4.16
C TRP A 183 14.82 -4.49 -5.44
N PRO A 184 13.52 -4.20 -5.64
CA PRO A 184 12.84 -4.57 -6.86
C PRO A 184 13.36 -3.73 -8.04
N GLU A 185 14.32 -4.24 -8.81
CA GLU A 185 14.88 -3.52 -9.97
C GLU A 185 13.85 -3.36 -11.10
N ASP A 186 12.91 -4.30 -11.23
CA ASP A 186 11.93 -4.34 -12.32
C ASP A 186 10.60 -3.65 -11.99
N ALA A 187 10.39 -3.22 -10.74
CA ALA A 187 9.10 -2.73 -10.26
C ALA A 187 9.21 -1.33 -9.63
N SER A 188 9.14 -0.29 -10.46
CA SER A 188 9.11 1.09 -9.96
C SER A 188 7.80 1.38 -9.21
N LEU A 189 7.91 1.72 -7.93
CA LEU A 189 6.77 2.01 -7.07
C LEU A 189 5.91 3.18 -7.61
N ASN A 190 6.55 4.19 -8.19
CA ASN A 190 5.88 5.33 -8.85
C ASN A 190 4.94 4.85 -9.97
N VAL A 191 5.42 3.93 -10.81
CA VAL A 191 4.62 3.39 -11.93
C VAL A 191 3.43 2.60 -11.39
N LEU A 192 3.63 1.79 -10.35
CA LEU A 192 2.55 1.04 -9.73
C LEU A 192 1.50 1.96 -9.10
N ILE A 193 1.91 3.01 -8.39
CA ILE A 193 1.00 4.00 -7.80
C ILE A 193 0.21 4.74 -8.89
N LYS A 194 0.87 5.13 -9.99
CA LYS A 194 0.18 5.75 -11.15
C LYS A 194 -0.84 4.82 -11.79
N ASN A 195 -0.48 3.55 -11.98
CA ASN A 195 -1.40 2.54 -12.51
C ASN A 195 -2.59 2.32 -11.56
N LEU A 196 -2.38 2.39 -10.24
CA LEU A 196 -3.44 2.28 -9.26
C LEU A 196 -4.44 3.44 -9.39
N ALA A 197 -3.93 4.68 -9.46
CA ALA A 197 -4.76 5.86 -9.67
C ALA A 197 -5.54 5.80 -11.00
N GLN A 198 -4.91 5.32 -12.07
CA GLN A 198 -5.57 5.15 -13.35
C GLN A 198 -6.70 4.11 -13.28
N LEU A 199 -6.43 2.94 -12.68
CA LEU A 199 -7.44 1.88 -12.54
C LEU A 199 -8.62 2.31 -11.65
N GLU A 200 -8.37 3.12 -10.62
CA GLU A 200 -9.46 3.69 -9.81
C GLU A 200 -10.31 4.67 -10.65
N SER A 201 -9.69 5.48 -11.49
CA SER A 201 -10.41 6.35 -12.43
C SER A 201 -11.26 5.53 -13.41
N ASP A 202 -10.67 4.48 -13.99
CA ASP A 202 -11.35 3.58 -14.93
C ASP A 202 -12.54 2.87 -14.27
N LYS A 203 -12.40 2.47 -13.00
CA LYS A 203 -13.50 1.88 -12.22
C LYS A 203 -14.69 2.83 -12.16
N TYR A 204 -14.46 4.12 -11.85
CA TYR A 204 -15.53 5.11 -11.79
C TYR A 204 -16.14 5.40 -13.15
N ASP A 205 -15.34 5.42 -14.22
CA ASP A 205 -15.87 5.53 -15.58
C ASP A 205 -16.81 4.39 -15.92
N ILE A 206 -16.45 3.15 -15.56
CA ILE A 206 -17.30 1.98 -15.77
C ILE A 206 -18.60 2.10 -14.96
N LEU A 207 -18.54 2.52 -13.70
CA LEU A 207 -19.73 2.75 -12.86
C LEU A 207 -20.66 3.80 -13.48
N ASN A 208 -20.10 4.91 -13.96
CA ASN A 208 -20.84 5.95 -14.65
C ASN A 208 -21.49 5.42 -15.93
N GLN A 209 -20.80 4.57 -16.70
CA GLN A 209 -21.38 3.93 -17.89
C GLN A 209 -22.55 3.01 -17.53
N ILE A 210 -22.46 2.24 -16.45
CA ILE A 210 -23.56 1.38 -15.94
C ILE A 210 -24.78 2.24 -15.58
N GLN A 211 -24.56 3.35 -14.86
CA GLN A 211 -25.64 4.26 -14.47
C GLN A 211 -26.27 4.97 -15.66
N LYS A 212 -25.46 5.41 -16.64
CA LYS A 212 -25.93 6.02 -17.90
C LYS A 212 -26.77 5.05 -18.73
N GLN A 213 -26.55 3.73 -18.65
CA GLN A 213 -27.46 2.76 -19.27
C GLN A 213 -28.87 2.76 -18.63
N GLY A 214 -29.07 3.33 -17.45
CA GLY A 214 -30.40 3.48 -16.85
C GLY A 214 -31.24 4.62 -17.47
N ASN A 215 -30.62 5.50 -18.25
CA ASN A 215 -31.25 6.71 -18.77
C ASN A 215 -32.05 6.50 -20.05
N TRP A 216 -31.86 5.36 -20.71
CA TRP A 216 -32.59 4.97 -21.91
C TRP A 216 -32.90 3.48 -21.83
N SER A 217 -33.96 3.06 -22.50
CA SER A 217 -34.22 1.63 -22.71
C SER A 217 -34.76 1.39 -24.11
N LEU A 218 -34.32 0.31 -24.73
CA LEU A 218 -34.90 -0.18 -25.97
C LEU A 218 -35.26 -1.63 -25.71
N SER A 219 -36.56 -1.87 -25.52
CA SER A 219 -37.07 -3.19 -25.21
C SER A 219 -37.81 -3.79 -26.40
N LEU A 220 -37.44 -5.03 -26.74
CA LEU A 220 -38.17 -5.87 -27.67
C LEU A 220 -39.02 -6.83 -26.86
N GLN A 221 -40.32 -6.89 -27.15
CA GLN A 221 -41.26 -7.81 -26.51
C GLN A 221 -41.89 -8.69 -27.60
N ALA A 222 -42.02 -9.98 -27.32
CA ALA A 222 -42.67 -10.93 -28.21
C ALA A 222 -43.47 -11.95 -27.39
N GLY A 223 -44.69 -12.24 -27.84
CA GLY A 223 -45.57 -13.15 -27.12
C GLY A 223 -46.94 -13.31 -27.75
N VAL A 224 -47.91 -13.66 -26.92
CA VAL A 224 -49.30 -13.86 -27.31
C VAL A 224 -50.16 -12.80 -26.63
N LYS A 225 -50.98 -12.11 -27.43
CA LYS A 225 -51.94 -11.11 -26.95
C LYS A 225 -53.36 -11.62 -27.21
N LYS A 226 -54.24 -11.52 -26.21
CA LYS A 226 -55.65 -11.89 -26.31
C LYS A 226 -56.53 -10.80 -25.70
N THR A 227 -57.50 -10.33 -26.47
CA THR A 227 -58.53 -9.40 -26.00
C THR A 227 -59.77 -10.18 -25.63
N ALA A 228 -60.25 -10.02 -24.39
CA ALA A 228 -61.49 -10.58 -23.89
C ALA A 228 -62.54 -9.46 -23.80
N ASN A 229 -63.75 -9.76 -24.28
CA ASN A 229 -64.95 -8.99 -23.94
C ASN A 229 -65.53 -9.56 -22.63
N ASN A 230 -66.23 -8.73 -21.86
CA ASN A 230 -66.68 -8.94 -20.48
C ASN A 230 -67.54 -10.22 -20.18
N SER A 231 -67.75 -11.13 -21.14
CA SER A 231 -68.63 -12.29 -21.00
C SER A 231 -67.98 -13.67 -21.22
N ASP A 232 -66.70 -13.76 -21.63
CA ASP A 232 -66.07 -15.06 -21.92
C ASP A 232 -65.03 -15.46 -20.87
N ALA A 233 -65.12 -16.69 -20.37
CA ALA A 233 -64.10 -17.30 -19.51
C ALA A 233 -62.74 -17.30 -20.21
N ILE A 234 -61.68 -16.94 -19.47
CA ILE A 234 -60.31 -16.82 -19.98
C ILE A 234 -59.77 -18.23 -20.34
N SER A 235 -60.09 -18.73 -21.53
CA SER A 235 -59.44 -19.89 -22.13
C SER A 235 -58.23 -19.45 -22.97
N LEU A 236 -57.11 -20.18 -22.93
CA LEU A 236 -55.89 -19.89 -23.70
C LEU A 236 -56.01 -20.18 -25.21
N SER A 237 -57.12 -20.76 -25.69
CA SER A 237 -57.35 -20.98 -27.11
C SER A 237 -57.67 -19.66 -27.84
N GLY A 238 -56.97 -19.36 -28.95
CA GLY A 238 -57.27 -18.23 -29.85
C GLY A 238 -56.47 -16.94 -29.67
N GLY A 239 -55.33 -16.94 -28.97
CA GLY A 239 -54.44 -15.78 -28.89
C GLY A 239 -53.73 -15.47 -30.22
N ARG A 240 -53.36 -14.20 -30.45
CA ARG A 240 -52.61 -13.77 -31.66
C ARG A 240 -51.16 -13.46 -31.28
N PHE A 241 -50.23 -13.78 -32.18
CA PHE A 241 -48.83 -13.36 -32.02
C PHE A 241 -48.75 -11.83 -31.97
N TYR A 242 -47.96 -11.33 -31.03
CA TYR A 242 -47.76 -9.92 -30.79
C TYR A 242 -46.27 -9.64 -30.57
N GLY A 243 -45.78 -8.60 -31.24
CA GLY A 243 -44.45 -8.06 -31.05
C GLY A 243 -44.53 -6.55 -30.82
N ALA A 244 -43.74 -6.05 -29.89
CA ALA A 244 -43.64 -4.62 -29.61
C ALA A 244 -42.18 -4.22 -29.46
N LEU A 245 -41.85 -3.06 -30.02
CA LEU A 245 -40.59 -2.38 -29.76
C LEU A 245 -40.92 -1.13 -28.96
N THR A 246 -40.42 -1.05 -27.73
CA THR A 246 -40.64 0.11 -26.85
C THR A 246 -39.31 0.79 -26.61
N ALA A 247 -39.19 2.04 -27.06
CA ALA A 247 -38.09 2.92 -26.72
C ALA A 247 -38.54 3.86 -25.60
N SER A 248 -37.75 3.98 -24.55
CA SER A 248 -37.92 5.01 -23.52
C SER A 248 -36.65 5.81 -23.35
N TYR A 249 -36.81 7.11 -23.12
CA TYR A 249 -35.72 8.03 -22.87
C TYR A 249 -36.09 8.92 -21.69
N ASN A 250 -35.23 8.97 -20.68
CA ASN A 250 -35.41 9.86 -19.55
C ASN A 250 -34.96 11.27 -19.97
N LEU A 251 -35.88 12.25 -19.97
CA LEU A 251 -35.54 13.63 -20.35
C LEU A 251 -34.53 14.30 -19.39
N GLY A 252 -34.43 13.82 -18.14
CA GLY A 252 -33.41 14.24 -17.17
C GLY A 252 -32.02 13.63 -17.40
N SER A 253 -31.85 12.75 -18.39
CA SER A 253 -30.61 12.02 -18.67
C SER A 253 -29.41 12.91 -19.01
N ALA A 254 -29.63 14.02 -19.71
CA ALA A 254 -28.56 14.97 -20.04
C ALA A 254 -27.97 15.58 -18.77
N LYS A 255 -28.84 16.09 -17.88
CA LYS A 255 -28.41 16.67 -16.60
C LYS A 255 -27.86 15.61 -15.65
N SER A 256 -28.46 14.42 -15.62
CA SER A 256 -27.94 13.29 -14.84
C SER A 256 -26.54 12.90 -15.31
N SER A 257 -26.31 12.77 -16.62
CA SER A 257 -24.99 12.40 -17.16
C SER A 257 -23.93 13.43 -16.82
N GLN A 258 -24.27 14.73 -16.91
CA GLN A 258 -23.39 15.81 -16.49
C GLN A 258 -23.06 15.71 -14.99
N LEU A 259 -24.05 15.50 -14.13
CA LEU A 259 -23.83 15.36 -12.68
C LEU A 259 -22.99 14.12 -12.32
N LEU A 260 -23.11 13.04 -13.09
CA LEU A 260 -22.26 11.85 -12.92
C LEU A 260 -20.81 12.10 -13.33
N ASP A 261 -20.61 12.88 -14.39
CA ASP A 261 -19.27 13.29 -14.82
C ASP A 261 -18.64 14.26 -13.80
N GLU A 262 -19.40 15.26 -13.32
CA GLU A 262 -18.97 16.14 -12.22
C GLU A 262 -18.69 15.34 -10.93
N SER A 263 -19.52 14.34 -10.62
CA SER A 263 -19.31 13.47 -9.46
C SER A 263 -18.02 12.67 -9.55
N LYS A 264 -17.53 12.32 -10.74
CA LYS A 264 -16.22 11.69 -10.92
C LYS A 264 -15.11 12.66 -10.51
N ASP A 265 -15.17 13.90 -10.98
CA ASP A 265 -14.15 14.90 -10.65
C ASP A 265 -14.12 15.18 -9.14
N TYR A 266 -15.29 15.34 -8.51
CA TYR A 266 -15.38 15.47 -7.06
C TYR A 266 -14.89 14.22 -6.33
N TYR A 267 -15.16 13.02 -6.86
CA TYR A 267 -14.65 11.79 -6.28
C TYR A 267 -13.12 11.70 -6.37
N MET A 268 -12.51 12.05 -7.51
CA MET A 268 -11.06 12.04 -7.68
C MET A 268 -10.38 13.10 -6.81
N LEU A 269 -10.97 14.29 -6.69
CA LEU A 269 -10.51 15.33 -5.77
C LEU A 269 -10.62 14.84 -4.32
N TRP A 270 -11.79 14.33 -3.92
CA TRP A 270 -11.98 13.74 -2.61
C TRP A 270 -11.01 12.60 -2.37
N LYS A 271 -10.73 11.71 -3.33
CA LYS A 271 -9.75 10.63 -3.18
C LYS A 271 -8.31 11.09 -3.09
N GLY A 272 -7.97 12.19 -3.75
CA GLY A 272 -6.70 12.88 -3.54
C GLY A 272 -6.57 13.42 -2.10
N GLU A 273 -7.69 13.79 -1.47
CA GLU A 273 -7.75 14.30 -0.09
C GLU A 273 -8.12 13.22 0.97
N ASP A 274 -8.68 12.09 0.56
CA ASP A 274 -9.32 11.09 1.41
C ASP A 274 -8.28 10.18 2.06
N ASN A 275 -8.08 10.46 3.33
CA ASN A 275 -7.25 9.72 4.24
C ASN A 275 -7.82 8.34 4.64
N ASN A 276 -8.69 7.67 3.88
CA ASN A 276 -9.25 6.34 4.24
C ASN A 276 -9.23 5.26 3.13
N GLY A 277 -8.79 5.57 1.90
CA GLY A 277 -8.71 4.61 0.78
C GLY A 277 -7.44 3.74 0.74
N TYR A 278 -7.24 2.98 -0.36
CA TYR A 278 -5.97 2.29 -0.67
C TYR A 278 -4.78 3.26 -0.61
N PHE A 279 -5.01 4.50 -1.05
CA PHE A 279 -4.08 5.62 -0.88
C PHE A 279 -3.74 5.97 0.57
N LYS A 280 -4.57 5.67 1.58
CA LYS A 280 -4.20 5.80 3.00
C LYS A 280 -3.31 4.66 3.47
N GLN A 281 -3.49 3.42 3.01
CA GLN A 281 -2.54 2.36 3.39
C GLN A 281 -1.15 2.69 2.85
N LEU A 282 -1.09 3.15 1.60
CA LEU A 282 0.10 3.72 1.01
C LEU A 282 0.58 4.96 1.75
N GLY A 283 -0.30 5.89 2.07
CA GLY A 283 0.02 7.12 2.80
C GLY A 283 0.47 6.86 4.24
N TYR A 284 -0.04 5.84 4.91
CA TYR A 284 0.38 5.39 6.23
C TYR A 284 1.79 4.83 6.15
N LEU A 285 2.04 3.91 5.23
CA LEU A 285 3.37 3.35 5.01
C LEU A 285 4.36 4.44 4.61
N SER A 286 3.97 5.35 3.71
CA SER A 286 4.79 6.50 3.30
C SER A 286 5.07 7.44 4.48
N ASN A 287 4.07 7.74 5.30
CA ASN A 287 4.23 8.54 6.51
C ASN A 287 5.09 7.84 7.54
N GLU A 288 5.03 6.51 7.63
CA GLU A 288 5.90 5.71 8.48
C GLU A 288 7.36 5.76 7.99
N VAL A 289 7.59 5.68 6.66
CA VAL A 289 8.91 5.91 6.06
C VAL A 289 9.41 7.31 6.38
N MET A 290 8.56 8.34 6.22
CA MET A 290 8.90 9.74 6.48
C MET A 290 9.22 10.01 7.96
N LYS A 291 8.40 9.48 8.88
CA LYS A 291 8.65 9.55 10.33
C LYS A 291 9.92 8.82 10.72
N THR A 292 10.14 7.63 10.15
CA THR A 292 11.38 6.88 10.36
C THR A 292 12.57 7.71 9.91
N ARG A 293 12.53 8.28 8.70
CA ARG A 293 13.56 9.21 8.22
C ARG A 293 13.79 10.37 9.18
N GLU A 294 12.73 11.07 9.61
CA GLU A 294 12.84 12.22 10.51
C GLU A 294 13.49 11.83 11.86
N ILE A 295 13.15 10.65 12.40
CA ILE A 295 13.76 10.12 13.62
C ILE A 295 15.26 9.85 13.39
N GLU A 296 15.62 9.21 12.28
CA GLU A 296 17.03 8.92 11.97
C GLU A 296 17.83 10.22 11.70
N GLU A 297 17.23 11.23 11.06
CA GLU A 297 17.83 12.56 10.86
C GLU A 297 18.09 13.27 12.19
N LYS A 298 17.13 13.22 13.12
CA LYS A 298 17.30 13.75 14.49
C LYS A 298 18.44 13.05 15.22
N LYS A 299 18.54 11.72 15.14
CA LYS A 299 19.67 10.97 15.71
C LYS A 299 21.00 11.37 15.07
N LEU A 300 21.05 11.50 13.74
CA LEU A 300 22.24 11.94 13.03
C LEU A 300 22.68 13.35 13.46
N ALA A 301 21.73 14.27 13.67
CA ALA A 301 22.02 15.61 14.16
C ALA A 301 22.64 15.61 15.57
N ILE A 302 22.14 14.75 16.46
CA ILE A 302 22.72 14.55 17.80
C ILE A 302 24.15 14.01 17.68
N LEU A 303 24.38 12.97 16.89
CA LEU A 303 25.71 12.39 16.70
C LEU A 303 26.70 13.37 16.04
N ASN A 304 26.23 14.22 15.12
CA ASN A 304 27.06 15.28 14.54
C ASN A 304 27.48 16.32 15.59
N LYS A 305 26.58 16.67 16.51
CA LYS A 305 26.89 17.56 17.63
C LYS A 305 27.90 16.91 18.60
N ASP A 306 27.74 15.63 18.88
CA ASP A 306 28.67 14.88 19.74
C ASP A 306 30.05 14.70 19.10
N ALA A 307 30.11 14.55 17.77
CA ALA A 307 31.36 14.55 17.00
C ALA A 307 32.10 15.89 17.13
N GLN A 308 31.39 17.02 16.95
CA GLN A 308 31.97 18.37 17.15
C GLN A 308 32.49 18.57 18.58
N ASN A 309 31.74 18.13 19.58
CA ASN A 309 32.19 18.18 20.98
C ASN A 309 33.46 17.35 21.20
N SER A 310 33.54 16.17 20.58
CA SER A 310 34.73 15.31 20.64
C SER A 310 35.94 15.93 19.93
N ASP A 311 35.72 16.65 18.82
CA ASP A 311 36.76 17.41 18.13
C ASP A 311 37.30 18.56 18.99
N ASN A 312 36.41 19.30 19.65
CA ASN A 312 36.77 20.37 20.58
C ASN A 312 37.55 19.81 21.80
N LEU A 313 37.10 18.67 22.36
CA LEU A 313 37.79 18.00 23.46
C LEU A 313 39.20 17.55 23.04
N GLU A 314 39.35 16.96 21.85
CA GLU A 314 40.69 16.59 21.35
C GLU A 314 41.59 17.82 21.18
N ALA A 315 41.06 18.93 20.66
CA ALA A 315 41.82 20.17 20.50
C ALA A 315 42.33 20.73 21.84
N ILE A 316 41.51 20.63 22.91
CA ILE A 316 41.91 21.02 24.27
C ILE A 316 43.01 20.08 24.79
N LEU A 317 42.86 18.76 24.60
CA LEU A 317 43.77 17.74 25.12
C LEU A 317 45.14 17.73 24.45
N LYS A 318 45.27 18.26 23.22
CA LYS A 318 46.56 18.37 22.51
C LYS A 318 47.61 19.14 23.30
N ASN A 319 47.20 20.04 24.19
CA ASN A 319 48.10 20.88 24.98
C ASN A 319 48.47 20.28 26.35
N PHE A 320 48.02 19.06 26.66
CA PHE A 320 48.27 18.38 27.92
C PHE A 320 49.04 17.07 27.70
N ASP A 321 50.18 16.95 28.40
CA ASP A 321 51.11 15.81 28.32
C ASP A 321 51.11 14.94 29.59
N SER A 322 50.09 15.04 30.44
CA SER A 322 49.97 14.16 31.62
C SER A 322 49.44 12.76 31.26
N SER A 323 49.74 11.78 32.11
CA SER A 323 49.21 10.41 32.01
C SER A 323 47.67 10.37 31.96
N GLU A 324 47.01 11.22 32.74
CA GLU A 324 45.56 11.36 32.78
C GLU A 324 45.02 11.95 31.47
N ALA A 325 45.75 12.89 30.86
CA ALA A 325 45.38 13.46 29.57
C ALA A 325 45.47 12.42 28.45
N GLU A 326 46.46 11.53 28.48
CA GLU A 326 46.61 10.45 27.50
C GLU A 326 45.49 9.40 27.61
N ASN A 327 45.11 8.99 28.83
CA ASN A 327 43.96 8.10 29.03
C ASN A 327 42.66 8.76 28.54
N PHE A 328 42.49 10.05 28.79
CA PHE A 328 41.31 10.78 28.32
C PHE A 328 41.30 10.98 26.78
N LYS A 329 42.46 11.18 26.13
CA LYS A 329 42.59 11.16 24.66
C LYS A 329 42.13 9.81 24.08
N LEU A 330 42.46 8.70 24.74
CA LEU A 330 42.02 7.37 24.32
C LEU A 330 40.48 7.22 24.39
N LYS A 331 39.85 7.74 25.45
CA LYS A 331 38.38 7.77 25.57
C LYS A 331 37.72 8.65 24.52
N VAL A 332 38.32 9.80 24.19
CA VAL A 332 37.83 10.67 23.11
C VAL A 332 37.96 9.97 21.75
N LEU A 333 39.09 9.31 21.48
CA LEU A 333 39.29 8.52 20.26
C LEU A 333 38.25 7.40 20.14
N TYR A 334 37.97 6.69 21.23
CA TYR A 334 36.91 5.67 21.27
C TYR A 334 35.55 6.25 20.89
N ASN A 335 35.14 7.34 21.55
CA ASN A 335 33.87 7.99 21.28
C ASN A 335 33.78 8.44 19.82
N LYS A 336 34.88 8.96 19.25
CA LYS A 336 34.92 9.33 17.83
C LYS A 336 34.74 8.14 16.90
N LEU A 337 35.45 7.04 17.15
CA LEU A 337 35.36 5.85 16.30
C LEU A 337 33.96 5.22 16.36
N MET A 338 33.38 5.08 17.56
CA MET A 338 32.02 4.55 17.73
C MET A 338 30.98 5.47 17.10
N ASN A 339 31.04 6.78 17.39
CA ASN A 339 30.13 7.74 16.79
C ASN A 339 30.26 7.77 15.26
N ASN A 340 31.46 7.54 14.71
CA ASN A 340 31.66 7.49 13.27
C ASN A 340 30.92 6.30 12.62
N ILE A 341 30.97 5.11 13.23
CA ILE A 341 30.22 3.94 12.76
C ILE A 341 28.73 4.29 12.66
N ASP A 342 28.14 4.82 13.74
CA ASP A 342 26.71 5.11 13.78
C ASP A 342 26.34 6.28 12.86
N ARG A 343 27.20 7.30 12.71
CA ARG A 343 26.97 8.43 11.79
C ARG A 343 26.95 7.98 10.34
N GLU A 344 27.95 7.22 9.91
CA GLU A 344 28.04 6.77 8.52
C GLU A 344 26.92 5.76 8.21
N TYR A 345 26.59 4.89 9.16
CA TYR A 345 25.40 4.03 9.08
C TYR A 345 24.11 4.83 8.87
N LEU A 346 23.84 5.84 9.71
CA LEU A 346 22.62 6.64 9.60
C LEU A 346 22.58 7.46 8.32
N LYS A 347 23.72 8.03 7.88
CA LYS A 347 23.80 8.74 6.60
C LYS A 347 23.40 7.83 5.44
N PHE A 348 23.97 6.63 5.39
CA PHE A 348 23.64 5.65 4.35
C PHE A 348 22.15 5.27 4.40
N LYS A 349 21.62 4.99 5.59
CA LYS A 349 20.20 4.64 5.77
C LYS A 349 19.27 5.78 5.33
N ILE A 350 19.55 7.02 5.73
CA ILE A 350 18.77 8.21 5.34
C ILE A 350 18.82 8.42 3.84
N GLN A 351 19.99 8.25 3.20
CA GLN A 351 20.12 8.36 1.75
C GLN A 351 19.18 7.36 1.05
N ARG A 352 19.18 6.10 1.47
CA ARG A 352 18.30 5.07 0.90
C ARG A 352 16.83 5.31 1.17
N LEU A 353 16.48 5.83 2.36
CA LEU A 353 15.11 6.25 2.66
C LEU A 353 14.67 7.41 1.76
N ASN A 354 15.56 8.36 1.42
CA ASN A 354 15.26 9.44 0.48
C ASN A 354 15.04 8.94 -0.95
N GLU A 355 15.82 7.95 -1.40
CA GLU A 355 15.60 7.28 -2.68
C GLU A 355 14.19 6.64 -2.71
N LEU A 356 13.80 5.94 -1.64
CA LEU A 356 12.46 5.36 -1.53
C LEU A 356 11.35 6.42 -1.52
N VAL A 357 11.50 7.51 -0.77
CA VAL A 357 10.50 8.59 -0.72
C VAL A 357 10.30 9.22 -2.11
N LYS A 358 11.38 9.40 -2.87
CA LYS A 358 11.31 9.87 -4.26
C LYS A 358 10.57 8.91 -5.18
N GLU A 359 10.77 7.61 -5.00
CA GLU A 359 10.04 6.60 -5.77
C GLU A 359 8.55 6.55 -5.43
N ILE A 360 8.17 6.83 -4.18
CA ILE A 360 6.76 6.95 -3.80
C ILE A 360 6.13 8.21 -4.42
N GLY A 361 6.92 9.26 -4.65
CA GLY A 361 6.45 10.51 -5.26
C GLY A 361 5.79 11.48 -4.29
N VAL A 362 6.28 11.54 -3.04
CA VAL A 362 5.75 12.39 -1.95
C VAL A 362 6.63 13.62 -1.68
N GLU A 363 7.57 13.94 -2.59
CA GLU A 363 8.44 15.14 -2.50
C GLU A 363 7.86 16.37 -3.20
#